data_AF-A0A918HT88-F1
#
_entry.id   AF-A0A918HT88-F1
#
_cell.length_a   1.000
_cell.length_b   1.000
_cell.length_c   1.000
_cell.angle_alpha   90.00
_cell.angle_beta   90.00
_cell.angle_gamma   90.00
#
_symmetry.space_group_name_H-M   'P 1'
#
loop_
_entity.id
_entity.type
_entity.pdbx_description
1 polymer ?
#
loop_
_entity_poly.entity_id
_entity_poly.type
_entity_poly.pdbx_seq_one_letter_code
_entity_poly.pdbx_strand_id
1 'polypeptide(L)'
;MAWYPAATRMELQPESDAQAAIRPTQFILHSIAAPWTARRMYEYWRDSSNLESHFGLGYDGDLGQYIGTETRADANYQANRRPDGTGAVSVETASNLQHTDPWTDRQVEQLIRLGVWLHQRHGIPLRMCRTASDPGYGYHRLHAAWSSGGTACPGDARVRQFKNVVFPGIVARASGQSQEDPMPTVINETQEGGPVLEAGKYKQLAMANDAALLQGPCAYSATAYATVKGQAGTRVTMRFQDYHLTTKHRSHDLPIDCGTIGANGVLNVAVTRNGVLDTNEVLRVEILADRAASVTWRVLRALRWSA
;
A
#
# COMPACT_ATOMS: atom_id res chain seq x y z
N MET A 1 11.79 -18.66 25.48
CA MET A 1 12.46 -18.26 24.23
C MET A 1 11.48 -18.39 23.07
N ALA A 2 11.10 -17.28 22.44
CA ALA A 2 10.18 -17.33 21.30
C ALA A 2 10.93 -17.41 19.96
N TRP A 3 10.52 -18.37 19.14
CA TRP A 3 10.99 -18.57 17.79
C TRP A 3 9.88 -18.24 16.81
N TYR A 4 10.18 -17.45 15.77
CA TYR A 4 9.23 -17.08 14.74
C TYR A 4 9.04 -18.25 13.77
N PRO A 5 7.82 -18.81 13.64
CA PRO A 5 7.61 -20.03 12.86
C PRO A 5 7.96 -19.93 11.37
N ALA A 6 7.97 -18.73 10.80
CA ALA A 6 8.29 -18.54 9.38
C ALA A 6 9.79 -18.27 9.12
N ALA A 7 10.62 -18.17 10.16
CA ALA A 7 12.07 -18.06 10.01
C ALA A 7 12.74 -19.44 10.06
N THR A 8 13.82 -19.61 9.29
CA THR A 8 14.68 -20.79 9.44
C THR A 8 15.49 -20.66 10.73
N ARG A 9 15.30 -21.58 11.67
CA ARG A 9 16.09 -21.62 12.91
C ARG A 9 17.53 -22.05 12.60
N MET A 10 18.49 -21.17 12.90
CA MET A 10 19.94 -21.42 12.82
C MET A 10 20.57 -20.86 14.09
N GLU A 11 20.46 -21.61 15.18
CA GLU A 11 20.76 -21.11 16.52
C GLU A 11 22.26 -20.91 16.76
N LEU A 12 22.66 -19.74 17.26
CA LEU A 12 24.04 -19.45 17.64
C LEU A 12 24.29 -19.91 19.08
N GLN A 13 25.27 -20.80 19.24
CA GLN A 13 25.72 -21.33 20.52
C GLN A 13 27.18 -20.91 20.76
N PRO A 14 27.55 -20.54 22.00
CA PRO A 14 26.78 -20.67 23.24
C PRO A 14 25.83 -19.50 23.55
N GLU A 15 25.76 -18.47 22.72
CA GLU A 15 25.07 -17.21 23.03
C GLU A 15 23.58 -17.41 23.32
N SER A 16 22.88 -18.25 22.55
CA SER A 16 21.44 -18.53 22.75
C SER A 16 21.12 -19.06 24.16
N ASP A 17 22.04 -19.82 24.75
CA ASP A 17 21.87 -20.42 26.08
C ASP A 17 22.43 -19.53 27.20
N ALA A 18 23.53 -18.83 26.96
CA ALA A 18 24.30 -18.14 27.98
C ALA A 18 23.93 -16.67 28.17
N GLN A 19 23.33 -16.02 27.16
CA GLN A 19 22.99 -14.60 27.22
C GLN A 19 21.80 -14.35 28.15
N ALA A 20 21.79 -13.16 28.75
CA ALA A 20 20.75 -12.78 29.71
C ALA A 20 19.38 -12.65 29.03
N ALA A 21 18.31 -13.05 29.73
CA ALA A 21 16.95 -12.87 29.26
C ALA A 21 16.56 -11.38 29.16
N ILE A 22 15.64 -11.09 28.23
CA ILE A 22 15.01 -9.79 28.01
C ILE A 22 13.47 -9.92 27.91
N ARG A 23 12.76 -8.88 28.34
CA ARG A 23 11.38 -8.63 27.95
C ARG A 23 11.37 -7.72 26.72
N PRO A 24 10.97 -8.20 25.53
CA PRO A 24 11.03 -7.41 24.30
C PRO A 24 10.11 -6.19 24.36
N THR A 25 10.66 -5.01 24.10
CA THR A 25 9.88 -3.76 24.02
C THR A 25 10.03 -3.04 22.70
N GLN A 26 11.02 -3.42 21.89
CA GLN A 26 11.33 -2.74 20.63
C GLN A 26 11.74 -3.71 19.53
N PHE A 27 11.57 -3.29 18.28
CA PHE A 27 12.14 -3.93 17.11
C PHE A 27 12.99 -2.93 16.32
N ILE A 28 14.28 -3.24 16.15
CA ILE A 28 15.28 -2.36 15.53
C ILE A 28 15.85 -3.01 14.27
N LEU A 29 15.70 -2.31 13.14
CA LEU A 29 16.19 -2.77 11.83
C LEU A 29 17.61 -2.27 11.55
N HIS A 30 18.45 -3.18 11.08
CA HIS A 30 19.85 -2.97 10.70
C HIS A 30 20.09 -3.29 9.23
N SER A 31 21.28 -2.98 8.72
CA SER A 31 21.73 -3.30 7.36
C SER A 31 23.22 -3.65 7.34
N ILE A 32 23.57 -4.72 6.63
CA ILE A 32 24.95 -5.17 6.40
C ILE A 32 25.35 -4.96 4.93
N ALA A 33 26.57 -4.49 4.66
CA ALA A 33 27.08 -4.07 3.34
C ALA A 33 27.45 -5.28 2.47
N ALA A 34 26.53 -6.23 2.40
CA ALA A 34 26.77 -7.50 1.77
C ALA A 34 25.47 -8.08 1.25
N PRO A 35 25.43 -8.54 -0.01
CA PRO A 35 24.28 -9.22 -0.58
C PRO A 35 24.27 -10.68 -0.11
N TRP A 36 24.25 -10.88 1.20
CA TRP A 36 24.31 -12.18 1.83
C TRP A 36 22.93 -12.82 1.94
N THR A 37 22.92 -14.15 2.01
CA THR A 37 21.77 -14.93 2.50
C THR A 37 21.71 -14.86 4.02
N ALA A 38 20.59 -15.24 4.62
CA ALA A 38 20.50 -15.41 6.07
C ALA A 38 21.55 -16.43 6.55
N ARG A 39 21.70 -17.56 5.85
CA ARG A 39 22.72 -18.57 6.20
C ARG A 39 24.13 -17.98 6.23
N ARG A 40 24.49 -17.14 5.26
CA ARG A 40 25.82 -16.52 5.24
C ARG A 40 26.04 -15.53 6.39
N MET A 41 24.99 -14.80 6.81
CA MET A 41 25.06 -13.97 8.02
C MET A 41 25.25 -14.81 9.27
N TYR A 42 24.52 -15.93 9.39
CA TYR A 42 24.69 -16.87 10.50
C TYR A 42 26.14 -17.38 10.60
N GLU A 43 26.73 -17.82 9.48
CA GLU A 43 28.12 -18.25 9.44
C GLU A 43 29.08 -17.14 9.88
N TYR A 44 28.84 -15.89 9.45
CA TYR A 44 29.66 -14.76 9.85
C TYR A 44 29.58 -14.46 11.36
N TRP A 45 28.39 -14.51 11.97
CA TRP A 45 28.26 -14.31 13.42
C TRP A 45 28.86 -15.48 14.21
N ARG A 46 28.71 -16.72 13.73
CA ARG A 46 29.30 -17.89 14.38
C ARG A 46 30.84 -17.87 14.33
N ASP A 47 31.41 -17.53 13.18
CA ASP A 47 32.83 -17.80 12.89
C ASP A 47 33.71 -16.56 12.93
N SER A 48 33.14 -15.35 12.93
CA SER A 48 33.89 -14.13 12.62
C SER A 48 33.49 -12.89 13.44
N SER A 49 32.54 -13.00 14.36
CA SER A 49 32.12 -11.91 15.23
C SER A 49 31.74 -12.41 16.61
N ASN A 50 31.79 -11.53 17.61
CA ASN A 50 31.17 -11.72 18.91
C ASN A 50 29.87 -10.90 19.06
N LEU A 51 29.35 -10.40 17.95
CA LEU A 51 28.11 -9.65 17.86
C LEU A 51 27.11 -10.43 17.02
N GLU A 52 25.85 -10.36 17.43
CA GLU A 52 24.77 -11.04 16.78
C GLU A 52 23.47 -10.24 16.89
N SER A 53 22.59 -10.43 15.92
CA SER A 53 21.21 -9.99 16.01
C SER A 53 20.28 -11.20 16.15
N HIS A 54 18.99 -10.95 16.40
CA HIS A 54 18.06 -12.05 16.56
C HIS A 54 17.73 -12.71 15.22
N PHE A 55 17.66 -11.91 14.15
CA PHE A 55 17.26 -12.35 12.82
C PHE A 55 18.25 -11.87 11.76
N GLY A 56 18.48 -12.68 10.73
CA GLY A 56 19.11 -12.21 9.49
C GLY A 56 18.15 -12.37 8.31
N LEU A 57 18.03 -11.32 7.51
CA LEU A 57 17.18 -11.27 6.33
C LEU A 57 18.05 -11.09 5.09
N GLY A 58 18.19 -12.17 4.33
CA GLY A 58 19.00 -12.19 3.12
C GLY A 58 18.46 -11.32 2.00
N TYR A 59 19.30 -11.11 0.99
CA TYR A 59 19.00 -10.18 -0.12
C TYR A 59 17.76 -10.61 -0.92
N ASP A 60 17.63 -11.92 -1.13
CA ASP A 60 16.50 -12.56 -1.83
C ASP A 60 15.29 -12.81 -0.93
N GLY A 61 15.35 -12.39 0.34
CA GLY A 61 14.24 -12.47 1.29
C GLY A 61 14.13 -13.78 2.08
N ASP A 62 15.19 -14.59 2.13
CA ASP A 62 15.28 -15.69 3.08
C ASP A 62 15.50 -15.13 4.50
N LEU A 63 14.69 -15.59 5.46
CA LEU A 63 14.73 -15.13 6.84
C LEU A 63 15.26 -16.25 7.74
N GLY A 64 16.32 -15.96 8.48
CA GLY A 64 16.86 -16.80 9.54
C GLY A 64 16.64 -16.17 10.90
N GLN A 65 16.46 -17.00 11.92
CA GLN A 65 16.51 -16.58 13.33
C GLN A 65 17.64 -17.33 14.03
N TYR A 66 18.45 -16.61 14.79
CA TYR A 66 19.65 -17.18 15.42
C TYR A 66 19.67 -17.07 16.93
N ILE A 67 18.92 -16.11 17.49
CA ILE A 67 18.69 -15.97 18.93
C ILE A 67 17.19 -15.87 19.18
N GLY A 68 16.70 -16.56 20.21
CA GLY A 68 15.31 -16.45 20.64
C GLY A 68 14.99 -15.01 21.07
N THR A 69 13.82 -14.48 20.74
CA THR A 69 13.52 -13.04 20.96
C THR A 69 13.44 -12.60 22.43
N GLU A 70 13.43 -13.56 23.37
CA GLU A 70 13.41 -13.30 24.83
C GLU A 70 14.82 -13.42 25.45
N THR A 71 15.85 -13.60 24.61
CA THR A 71 17.27 -13.67 24.98
C THR A 71 17.98 -12.48 24.38
N ARG A 72 18.90 -11.84 25.12
CA ARG A 72 19.69 -10.71 24.62
C ARG A 72 20.50 -11.13 23.39
N ALA A 73 20.47 -10.31 22.35
CA ALA A 73 21.46 -10.31 21.27
C ALA A 73 22.27 -9.00 21.29
N ASP A 74 23.50 -9.02 20.78
CA ASP A 74 24.46 -7.93 20.94
C ASP A 74 24.47 -6.82 19.84
N ALA A 75 23.40 -6.64 19.06
CA ALA A 75 23.35 -5.70 17.91
C ALA A 75 23.00 -4.21 18.20
N ASN A 76 22.42 -3.87 19.35
CA ASN A 76 21.78 -2.57 19.65
C ASN A 76 22.42 -1.78 20.81
N TYR A 77 23.63 -2.12 21.24
CA TYR A 77 24.34 -1.46 22.35
C TYR A 77 23.46 -1.30 23.62
N GLN A 78 23.11 -0.08 24.04
CA GLN A 78 22.31 0.16 25.26
C GLN A 78 20.88 -0.40 25.19
N ALA A 79 20.38 -0.73 24.00
CA ALA A 79 19.07 -1.36 23.83
C ALA A 79 19.12 -2.90 23.80
N ASN A 80 20.30 -3.52 23.84
CA ASN A 80 20.45 -4.99 23.93
C ASN A 80 19.69 -5.51 25.15
N ARG A 81 20.01 -4.94 26.32
CA ARG A 81 19.34 -5.23 27.58
C ARG A 81 19.52 -4.05 28.53
N ARG A 82 18.43 -3.63 29.15
CA ARG A 82 18.39 -2.55 30.14
C ARG A 82 18.39 -3.10 31.58
N PRO A 83 18.69 -2.24 32.58
CA PRO A 83 18.66 -2.64 33.99
C PRO A 83 17.30 -3.18 34.47
N ASP A 84 16.20 -2.72 33.86
CA ASP A 84 14.82 -3.18 34.16
C ASP A 84 14.45 -4.52 33.49
N GLY A 85 15.41 -5.16 32.82
CA GLY A 85 15.23 -6.41 32.10
C GLY A 85 14.56 -6.28 30.74
N THR A 86 14.24 -5.07 30.27
CA THR A 86 13.74 -4.88 28.89
C THR A 86 14.87 -4.93 27.87
N GLY A 87 14.54 -5.24 26.62
CA GLY A 87 15.49 -5.25 25.52
C GLY A 87 14.82 -5.10 24.15
N ALA A 88 15.64 -4.84 23.14
CA ALA A 88 15.21 -4.73 21.75
C ALA A 88 15.52 -6.00 20.97
N VAL A 89 14.55 -6.43 20.18
CA VAL A 89 14.76 -7.42 19.12
C VAL A 89 15.39 -6.72 17.92
N SER A 90 16.31 -7.39 17.25
CA SER A 90 17.05 -6.86 16.10
C SER A 90 16.96 -7.76 14.89
N VAL A 91 16.91 -7.17 13.70
CA VAL A 91 17.11 -7.87 12.42
C VAL A 91 18.24 -7.21 11.64
N GLU A 92 19.22 -8.00 11.22
CA GLU A 92 20.21 -7.61 10.23
C GLU A 92 19.67 -7.89 8.83
N THR A 93 19.80 -6.93 7.91
CA THR A 93 19.27 -7.07 6.54
C THR A 93 20.36 -6.91 5.50
N ALA A 94 20.45 -7.83 4.54
CA ALA A 94 21.44 -7.75 3.47
C ALA A 94 21.21 -6.52 2.60
N SER A 95 22.28 -5.91 2.10
CA SER A 95 22.25 -4.78 1.15
C SER A 95 23.24 -4.95 0.02
N ASN A 96 23.26 -4.01 -0.91
CA ASN A 96 24.41 -3.89 -1.80
C ASN A 96 25.69 -3.57 -0.98
N LEU A 97 26.85 -3.63 -1.63
CA LEU A 97 28.15 -3.39 -0.99
C LEU A 97 28.34 -1.95 -0.47
N GLN A 98 27.43 -1.03 -0.82
CA GLN A 98 27.50 0.40 -0.45
C GLN A 98 26.43 0.81 0.57
N HIS A 99 25.53 -0.08 1.00
CA HIS A 99 24.35 0.21 1.83
C HIS A 99 23.42 1.31 1.29
N THR A 100 23.40 1.53 -0.02
CA THR A 100 22.64 2.64 -0.64
C THR A 100 21.29 2.22 -1.20
N ASP A 101 21.08 0.92 -1.41
CA ASP A 101 19.86 0.39 -1.99
C ASP A 101 18.71 0.33 -0.96
N PRO A 102 17.46 0.51 -1.42
CA PRO A 102 16.29 0.17 -0.61
C PRO A 102 16.26 -1.34 -0.32
N TRP A 103 15.43 -1.75 0.63
CA TRP A 103 15.06 -3.16 0.74
C TRP A 103 14.31 -3.61 -0.51
N THR A 104 14.57 -4.84 -0.95
CA THR A 104 13.80 -5.48 -2.02
C THR A 104 12.35 -5.72 -1.57
N ASP A 105 11.42 -5.91 -2.50
CA ASP A 105 10.01 -6.17 -2.17
C ASP A 105 9.85 -7.42 -1.28
N ARG A 106 10.70 -8.43 -1.51
CA ARG A 106 10.74 -9.65 -0.68
C ARG A 106 11.20 -9.35 0.74
N GLN A 107 12.22 -8.51 0.90
CA GLN A 107 12.67 -8.08 2.22
C GLN A 107 11.60 -7.26 2.93
N VAL A 108 10.94 -6.32 2.24
CA VAL A 108 9.84 -5.51 2.79
C VAL A 108 8.72 -6.40 3.32
N GLU A 109 8.26 -7.38 2.54
CA GLU A 109 7.20 -8.28 2.95
C GLU A 109 7.59 -9.12 4.19
N GLN A 110 8.83 -9.60 4.26
CA GLN A 110 9.33 -10.31 5.44
C GLN A 110 9.39 -9.43 6.68
N LEU A 111 9.88 -8.19 6.54
CA LEU A 111 9.95 -7.22 7.64
C LEU A 111 8.55 -6.87 8.17
N ILE A 112 7.56 -6.75 7.28
CA ILE A 112 6.17 -6.52 7.67
C ILE A 112 5.62 -7.71 8.46
N ARG A 113 5.76 -8.94 7.94
CA ARG A 113 5.29 -10.14 8.65
C ARG A 113 5.96 -10.32 10.01
N LEU A 114 7.27 -10.11 10.07
CA LEU A 114 8.04 -10.22 11.30
C LEU A 114 7.60 -9.15 12.31
N GLY A 115 7.41 -7.89 11.88
CA GLY A 115 6.92 -6.83 12.74
C GLY A 115 5.54 -7.12 13.31
N VAL A 116 4.61 -7.63 12.49
CA VAL A 116 3.27 -8.04 12.94
C VAL A 116 3.36 -9.16 13.98
N TRP A 117 4.16 -10.19 13.72
CA TRP A 117 4.35 -11.28 14.67
C TRP A 117 4.95 -10.80 16.00
N LEU A 118 5.92 -9.88 15.96
CA LEU A 118 6.51 -9.29 17.15
C LEU A 118 5.50 -8.49 17.98
N HIS A 119 4.60 -7.74 17.32
CA HIS A 119 3.47 -7.10 17.98
C HIS A 119 2.58 -8.13 18.68
N GLN A 120 2.14 -9.16 17.96
CA GLN A 120 1.22 -10.18 18.48
C GLN A 120 1.84 -11.01 19.61
N ARG A 121 3.13 -11.35 19.50
CA ARG A 121 3.83 -12.23 20.44
C ARG A 121 4.29 -11.52 21.71
N HIS A 122 4.70 -10.26 21.61
CA HIS A 122 5.33 -9.53 22.71
C HIS A 122 4.60 -8.25 23.13
N GLY A 123 3.55 -7.84 22.41
CA GLY A 123 2.81 -6.60 22.71
C GLY A 123 3.59 -5.33 22.40
N ILE A 124 4.60 -5.38 21.52
CA ILE A 124 5.36 -4.19 21.11
C ILE A 124 4.38 -3.20 20.46
N PRO A 125 4.25 -1.96 20.96
CA PRO A 125 3.20 -1.06 20.49
C PRO A 125 3.44 -0.61 19.05
N LEU A 126 2.38 -0.50 18.27
CA LEU A 126 2.37 -0.10 16.86
C LEU A 126 2.65 1.41 16.68
N ARG A 127 3.85 1.84 17.08
CA ARG A 127 4.34 3.22 17.00
C ARG A 127 5.86 3.24 16.85
N MET A 128 6.41 4.30 16.29
CA MET A 128 7.86 4.51 16.29
C MET A 128 8.37 4.83 17.70
N CYS A 129 9.61 4.42 17.99
CA CYS A 129 10.28 4.75 19.26
C CYS A 129 10.53 6.26 19.35
N ARG A 130 9.94 6.94 20.33
CA ARG A 130 10.10 8.40 20.53
C ARG A 130 11.43 8.75 21.22
N THR A 131 11.96 7.83 22.01
CA THR A 131 13.28 7.91 22.66
C THR A 131 13.99 6.56 22.55
N ALA A 132 15.27 6.52 22.92
CA ALA A 132 16.07 5.28 22.88
C ALA A 132 15.52 4.12 23.74
N SER A 133 14.76 4.45 24.79
CA SER A 133 14.14 3.47 25.70
C SER A 133 12.63 3.31 25.52
N ASP A 134 11.99 4.20 24.74
CA ASP A 134 10.56 4.15 24.53
C ASP A 134 10.17 2.96 23.62
N PRO A 135 9.19 2.12 24.02
CA PRO A 135 8.77 0.96 23.25
C PRO A 135 8.25 1.30 21.84
N GLY A 136 8.47 0.39 20.88
CA GLY A 136 7.99 0.54 19.51
C GLY A 136 8.98 0.05 18.45
N TYR A 137 8.87 0.61 17.25
CA TYR A 137 9.65 0.22 16.08
C TYR A 137 10.69 1.28 15.74
N GLY A 138 11.84 0.87 15.22
CA GLY A 138 12.90 1.79 14.84
C GLY A 138 13.93 1.17 13.89
N TYR A 139 14.90 1.99 13.51
CA TYR A 139 16.06 1.61 12.71
C TYR A 139 17.32 2.06 13.42
N HIS A 140 18.47 1.42 13.17
CA HIS A 140 19.66 1.53 14.02
C HIS A 140 20.09 2.97 14.35
N ARG A 141 20.15 3.86 13.36
CA ARG A 141 20.53 5.27 13.57
C ARG A 141 19.43 6.18 14.12
N LEU A 142 18.24 5.67 14.44
CA LEU A 142 17.13 6.51 14.92
C LEU A 142 17.48 7.20 16.25
N HIS A 143 18.21 6.51 17.14
CA HIS A 143 18.71 7.06 18.39
C HIS A 143 20.19 6.72 18.55
N ALA A 144 21.04 7.73 18.77
CA ALA A 144 22.49 7.54 18.87
C ALA A 144 22.93 6.56 19.99
N ALA A 145 22.09 6.37 21.01
CA ALA A 145 22.30 5.41 22.11
C ALA A 145 22.26 3.94 21.67
N TRP A 146 21.80 3.62 20.47
CA TRP A 146 21.77 2.26 19.94
C TRP A 146 23.08 1.84 19.26
N SER A 147 24.07 2.72 19.26
CA SER A 147 25.46 2.44 18.89
C SER A 147 26.42 3.23 19.80
N SER A 148 27.72 3.02 19.64
CA SER A 148 28.75 3.78 20.36
C SER A 148 28.94 5.17 19.75
N GLY A 149 27.92 6.03 19.85
CA GLY A 149 27.99 7.45 19.43
C GLY A 149 27.32 7.81 18.10
N GLY A 150 26.46 6.93 17.56
CA GLY A 150 25.79 7.13 16.27
C GLY A 150 26.24 6.14 15.19
N THR A 151 25.46 6.06 14.10
CA THR A 151 25.71 5.14 12.98
C THR A 151 24.98 5.64 11.74
N ALA A 152 25.43 5.25 10.54
CA ALA A 152 24.72 5.50 9.29
C ALA A 152 23.72 4.38 8.94
N CYS A 153 23.80 3.24 9.61
CA CYS A 153 22.92 2.09 9.43
C CYS A 153 21.44 2.44 9.68
N PRO A 154 20.47 2.02 8.84
CA PRO A 154 20.59 1.12 7.69
C PRO A 154 20.79 1.83 6.34
N GLY A 155 21.14 3.12 6.32
CA GLY A 155 21.21 3.91 5.08
C GLY A 155 19.91 4.65 4.75
N ASP A 156 20.01 5.69 3.93
CA ASP A 156 18.92 6.65 3.69
C ASP A 156 17.72 6.05 2.96
N ALA A 157 17.96 5.20 1.96
CA ALA A 157 16.89 4.57 1.17
C ALA A 157 16.00 3.70 2.06
N ARG A 158 16.62 2.88 2.91
CA ARG A 158 15.93 2.00 3.87
C ARG A 158 15.22 2.79 4.96
N VAL A 159 15.81 3.88 5.47
CA VAL A 159 15.09 4.75 6.41
C VAL A 159 13.84 5.38 5.79
N ARG A 160 13.90 5.82 4.52
CA ARG A 160 12.70 6.31 3.81
C ARG A 160 11.66 5.21 3.66
N GLN A 161 12.07 4.02 3.24
CA GLN A 161 11.17 2.88 3.06
C GLN A 161 10.59 2.37 4.39
N PHE A 162 11.34 2.45 5.49
CA PHE A 162 10.84 2.13 6.82
C PHE A 162 9.66 3.02 7.17
N LYS A 163 9.83 4.34 7.01
CA LYS A 163 8.81 5.34 7.37
C LYS A 163 7.59 5.27 6.46
N ASN A 164 7.80 5.02 5.17
CA ASN A 164 6.75 5.18 4.16
C ASN A 164 6.08 3.85 3.77
N VAL A 165 6.72 2.71 4.00
CA VAL A 165 6.25 1.39 3.53
C VAL A 165 6.22 0.36 4.64
N VAL A 166 7.38 0.04 5.24
CA VAL A 166 7.49 -1.10 6.18
C VAL A 166 6.68 -0.86 7.45
N PHE A 167 6.91 0.26 8.14
CA PHE A 167 6.21 0.53 9.39
C PHE A 167 4.70 0.75 9.17
N PRO A 168 4.25 1.55 8.20
CA PRO A 168 2.83 1.60 7.83
C PRO A 168 2.24 0.23 7.50
N GLY A 169 2.95 -0.61 6.75
CA GLY A 169 2.52 -1.97 6.42
C GLY A 169 2.39 -2.89 7.64
N ILE A 170 3.28 -2.77 8.62
CA ILE A 170 3.17 -3.47 9.92
C ILE A 170 1.90 -3.02 10.64
N VAL A 171 1.71 -1.71 10.79
CA VAL A 171 0.55 -1.14 11.49
C VAL A 171 -0.73 -1.61 10.83
N ALA A 172 -0.82 -1.47 9.51
CA ALA A 172 -1.98 -1.82 8.71
C ALA A 172 -2.33 -3.32 8.87
N ARG A 173 -1.35 -4.20 8.68
CA ARG A 173 -1.57 -5.64 8.79
C ARG A 173 -1.87 -6.10 10.22
N ALA A 174 -1.27 -5.48 11.23
CA ALA A 174 -1.52 -5.80 12.64
C ALA A 174 -2.88 -5.27 13.14
N SER A 175 -3.36 -4.15 12.59
CA SER A 175 -4.67 -3.57 12.93
C SER A 175 -5.84 -4.20 12.16
N GLY A 176 -5.57 -5.17 11.28
CA GLY A 176 -6.58 -5.74 10.38
C GLY A 176 -6.95 -4.81 9.21
N GLN A 177 -6.24 -3.70 9.05
CA GLN A 177 -6.27 -2.86 7.85
C GLN A 177 -5.33 -3.49 6.82
N SER A 178 -5.66 -4.66 6.27
CA SER A 178 -4.88 -5.20 5.16
C SER A 178 -4.94 -4.24 3.97
N GLN A 179 -3.78 -3.71 3.56
CA GLN A 179 -3.56 -3.17 2.23
C GLN A 179 -3.51 -4.37 1.25
N GLU A 180 -4.64 -5.06 1.11
CA GLU A 180 -5.02 -5.49 -0.23
C GLU A 180 -5.31 -4.17 -0.96
N ASP A 181 -4.73 -3.92 -2.13
CA ASP A 181 -5.36 -2.94 -3.03
C ASP A 181 -6.84 -3.30 -3.04
N PRO A 182 -7.76 -2.44 -2.54
CA PRO A 182 -9.13 -2.86 -2.35
C PRO A 182 -9.60 -3.37 -3.70
N MET A 183 -9.87 -4.68 -3.80
CA MET A 183 -10.24 -5.25 -5.08
C MET A 183 -11.39 -4.41 -5.61
N PRO A 184 -11.25 -3.81 -6.80
CA PRO A 184 -12.26 -2.89 -7.25
C PRO A 184 -13.57 -3.64 -7.34
N THR A 185 -14.63 -3.04 -6.81
CA THR A 185 -15.96 -3.52 -7.14
C THR A 185 -16.16 -3.29 -8.63
N VAL A 186 -16.41 -4.37 -9.37
CA VAL A 186 -16.73 -4.30 -10.79
C VAL A 186 -18.20 -3.95 -10.92
N ILE A 187 -18.48 -2.81 -11.55
CA ILE A 187 -19.83 -2.37 -11.90
C ILE A 187 -19.99 -2.63 -13.39
N ASN A 188 -21.01 -3.41 -13.75
CA ASN A 188 -21.39 -3.67 -15.13
C ASN A 188 -22.91 -3.57 -15.24
N GLU A 189 -23.38 -2.38 -15.58
CA GLU A 189 -24.81 -2.09 -15.72
C GLU A 189 -25.15 -1.93 -17.18
N THR A 190 -26.28 -2.51 -17.59
CA THR A 190 -26.80 -2.41 -18.95
C THR A 190 -28.28 -2.09 -18.88
N GLN A 191 -28.71 -1.10 -19.67
CA GLN A 191 -30.11 -0.74 -19.79
C GLN A 191 -30.50 -0.48 -21.24
N GLU A 192 -31.69 -0.95 -21.59
CA GLU A 192 -32.37 -0.56 -22.82
C GLU A 192 -33.00 0.83 -22.67
N GLY A 193 -33.00 1.59 -23.76
CA GLY A 193 -33.56 2.92 -23.82
C GLY A 193 -32.69 4.00 -23.17
N GLY A 194 -33.21 5.22 -23.17
CA GLY A 194 -32.49 6.40 -22.72
C GLY A 194 -33.22 7.69 -23.05
N PRO A 195 -32.62 8.85 -22.77
CA PRO A 195 -33.25 10.13 -23.04
C PRO A 195 -33.44 10.37 -24.54
N VAL A 196 -34.53 11.07 -24.88
CA VAL A 196 -34.65 11.77 -26.16
C VAL A 196 -33.75 13.01 -26.10
N LEU A 197 -32.92 13.17 -27.12
CA LEU A 197 -31.97 14.26 -27.24
C LEU A 197 -32.58 15.39 -28.07
N GLU A 198 -32.83 16.51 -27.42
CA GLU A 198 -33.14 17.77 -28.10
C GLU A 198 -31.87 18.35 -28.70
N ALA A 199 -31.98 18.89 -29.92
CA ALA A 199 -30.85 19.50 -30.62
C ALA A 199 -30.14 20.56 -29.74
N GLY A 200 -28.83 20.40 -29.56
CA GLY A 200 -27.96 21.35 -28.87
C GLY A 200 -28.11 21.38 -27.34
N LYS A 201 -28.82 20.45 -26.72
CA LYS A 201 -28.98 20.41 -25.25
C LYS A 201 -28.39 19.14 -24.65
N TYR A 202 -27.61 19.33 -23.58
CA TYR A 202 -27.16 18.21 -22.75
C TYR A 202 -28.34 17.59 -22.02
N LYS A 203 -28.40 16.27 -22.05
CA LYS A 203 -29.28 15.45 -21.21
C LYS A 203 -28.42 14.52 -20.38
N GLN A 204 -28.80 14.34 -19.13
CA GLN A 204 -28.16 13.38 -18.27
C GLN A 204 -28.46 11.97 -18.76
N LEU A 205 -27.41 11.15 -18.85
CA LEU A 205 -27.52 9.74 -19.21
C LEU A 205 -27.47 8.92 -17.91
N ALA A 206 -28.63 8.80 -17.26
CA ALA A 206 -28.79 8.00 -16.03
C ALA A 206 -28.64 6.51 -16.33
N MET A 207 -28.01 5.76 -15.41
CA MET A 207 -27.77 4.32 -15.51
C MET A 207 -28.61 3.57 -14.47
N ALA A 208 -28.73 2.25 -14.64
CA ALA A 208 -29.19 1.29 -13.62
C ALA A 208 -30.33 1.75 -12.70
N ASN A 209 -29.90 2.35 -11.60
CA ASN A 209 -30.72 2.55 -10.43
C ASN A 209 -30.68 4.00 -9.91
N ASP A 210 -29.84 4.87 -10.48
CA ASP A 210 -29.61 6.22 -9.95
C ASP A 210 -29.29 7.27 -11.02
N ALA A 211 -29.53 8.52 -10.67
CA ALA A 211 -29.05 9.67 -11.43
C ALA A 211 -27.50 9.72 -11.49
N ALA A 212 -26.83 9.23 -10.44
CA ALA A 212 -25.37 9.16 -10.39
C ALA A 212 -24.85 7.89 -11.08
N LEU A 213 -23.70 8.01 -11.75
CA LEU A 213 -22.90 6.86 -12.19
C LEU A 213 -22.18 6.20 -11.01
N LEU A 214 -21.59 7.01 -10.13
CA LEU A 214 -20.85 6.59 -8.95
C LEU A 214 -21.02 7.63 -7.85
N GLN A 215 -20.92 7.21 -6.59
CA GLN A 215 -20.94 8.10 -5.42
C GLN A 215 -19.71 7.85 -4.54
N GLY A 216 -19.08 8.94 -4.10
CA GLY A 216 -17.95 8.91 -3.21
C GLY A 216 -18.30 8.57 -1.75
N PRO A 217 -17.29 8.33 -0.90
CA PRO A 217 -15.88 8.48 -1.23
C PRO A 217 -15.33 7.24 -1.95
N CYS A 218 -14.67 7.43 -3.10
CA CYS A 218 -14.04 6.34 -3.86
C CYS A 218 -13.07 6.85 -4.93
N ALA A 219 -12.07 6.04 -5.28
CA ALA A 219 -11.37 6.15 -6.56
C ALA A 219 -12.07 5.28 -7.62
N TYR A 220 -11.97 5.65 -8.89
CA TYR A 220 -12.65 4.93 -9.96
C TYR A 220 -11.97 5.00 -11.33
N SER A 221 -12.32 4.03 -12.16
CA SER A 221 -12.15 4.05 -13.62
C SER A 221 -13.50 3.65 -14.23
N ALA A 222 -14.13 4.56 -14.98
CA ALA A 222 -15.49 4.38 -15.48
C ALA A 222 -15.57 4.65 -16.98
N THR A 223 -16.18 3.72 -17.71
CA THR A 223 -16.54 3.85 -19.12
C THR A 223 -18.06 3.84 -19.27
N ALA A 224 -18.59 4.93 -19.84
CA ALA A 224 -19.99 5.04 -20.22
C ALA A 224 -20.13 4.79 -21.73
N TYR A 225 -21.02 3.88 -22.09
CA TYR A 225 -21.39 3.58 -23.47
C TYR A 225 -22.82 4.02 -23.74
N ALA A 226 -23.10 4.45 -24.97
CA ALA A 226 -24.45 4.68 -25.46
C ALA A 226 -24.59 4.31 -26.93
N THR A 227 -25.77 3.83 -27.30
CA THR A 227 -26.18 3.67 -28.70
C THR A 227 -27.18 4.76 -29.05
N VAL A 228 -26.78 5.67 -29.93
CA VAL A 228 -27.57 6.82 -30.36
C VAL A 228 -28.16 6.55 -31.74
N LYS A 229 -29.47 6.74 -31.90
CA LYS A 229 -30.17 6.70 -33.18
C LYS A 229 -30.64 8.08 -33.61
N GLY A 230 -30.44 8.42 -34.87
CA GLY A 230 -30.81 9.72 -35.41
C GLY A 230 -30.46 9.86 -36.89
N GLN A 231 -30.55 11.09 -37.39
CA GLN A 231 -30.21 11.39 -38.79
C GLN A 231 -28.70 11.24 -39.03
N ALA A 232 -28.32 10.67 -40.18
CA ALA A 232 -26.92 10.67 -40.62
C ALA A 232 -26.35 12.10 -40.65
N GLY A 233 -25.11 12.26 -40.19
CA GLY A 233 -24.47 13.57 -40.06
C GLY A 233 -24.71 14.28 -38.73
N THR A 234 -25.51 13.72 -37.81
CA THR A 234 -25.70 14.26 -36.45
C THR A 234 -24.44 14.03 -35.62
N ARG A 235 -23.86 15.08 -35.04
CA ARG A 235 -22.70 14.99 -34.15
C ARG A 235 -23.13 14.75 -32.71
N VAL A 236 -22.43 13.86 -32.03
CA VAL A 236 -22.70 13.47 -30.65
C VAL A 236 -21.50 13.80 -29.77
N THR A 237 -21.77 14.40 -28.62
CA THR A 237 -20.76 14.79 -27.62
C THR A 237 -21.18 14.27 -26.25
N MET A 238 -20.22 13.81 -25.46
CA MET A 238 -20.44 13.41 -24.07
C MET A 238 -19.51 14.15 -23.13
N ARG A 239 -19.88 14.27 -21.85
CA ARG A 239 -19.00 14.79 -20.80
C ARG A 239 -19.29 14.14 -19.46
N PHE A 240 -18.27 14.02 -18.63
CA PHE A 240 -18.42 13.69 -17.22
C PHE A 240 -18.64 14.96 -16.40
N GLN A 241 -19.26 14.81 -15.23
CA GLN A 241 -19.39 15.87 -14.25
C GLN A 241 -19.23 15.29 -12.86
N ASP A 242 -18.32 15.86 -12.08
CA ASP A 242 -18.37 15.71 -10.62
C ASP A 242 -19.40 16.70 -10.11
N TYR A 243 -20.38 16.17 -9.39
CA TYR A 243 -21.46 16.95 -8.83
C TYR A 243 -21.40 16.87 -7.31
N HIS A 244 -21.11 18.00 -6.68
CA HIS A 244 -21.07 18.07 -5.22
C HIS A 244 -22.50 18.22 -4.68
N LEU A 245 -22.97 17.22 -3.94
CA LEU A 245 -24.36 17.11 -3.47
C LEU A 245 -24.78 18.27 -2.58
N THR A 246 -23.90 18.76 -1.72
CA THR A 246 -24.18 19.87 -0.78
C THR A 246 -24.15 21.24 -1.48
N THR A 247 -23.03 21.60 -2.11
CA THR A 247 -22.84 22.93 -2.72
C THR A 247 -23.54 23.08 -4.07
N LYS A 248 -23.99 21.97 -4.67
CA LYS A 248 -24.55 21.91 -6.04
C LYS A 248 -23.55 22.33 -7.12
N HIS A 249 -22.26 22.44 -6.76
CA HIS A 249 -21.17 22.74 -7.69
C HIS A 249 -21.01 21.60 -8.70
N ARG A 250 -20.68 21.95 -9.94
CA ARG A 250 -20.45 21.02 -11.03
C ARG A 250 -19.05 21.22 -11.58
N SER A 251 -18.29 20.14 -11.77
CA SER A 251 -17.06 20.23 -12.55
C SER A 251 -17.40 20.57 -14.01
N HIS A 252 -16.53 21.37 -14.62
CA HIS A 252 -16.60 21.69 -16.04
C HIS A 252 -15.57 20.85 -16.78
N ASP A 253 -15.81 19.53 -16.86
CA ASP A 253 -14.98 18.69 -17.71
C ASP A 253 -15.20 19.06 -19.17
N LEU A 254 -14.11 19.07 -19.94
CA LEU A 254 -14.16 19.38 -21.37
C LEU A 254 -15.02 18.34 -22.09
N PRO A 255 -15.94 18.76 -22.97
CA PRO A 255 -16.72 17.83 -23.77
C PRO A 255 -15.85 16.96 -24.67
N ILE A 256 -16.21 15.68 -24.77
CA ILE A 256 -15.56 14.67 -25.60
C ILE A 256 -16.41 14.47 -26.86
N ASP A 257 -15.84 14.79 -28.01
CA ASP A 257 -16.47 14.48 -29.30
C ASP A 257 -16.53 12.97 -29.52
N CYS A 258 -17.73 12.44 -29.64
CA CYS A 258 -17.97 11.01 -29.81
C CYS A 258 -18.16 10.61 -31.27
N GLY A 259 -18.11 11.58 -32.18
CA GLY A 259 -18.26 11.38 -33.62
C GLY A 259 -19.66 11.67 -34.14
N THR A 260 -19.94 11.14 -35.33
CA THR A 260 -21.11 11.50 -36.13
C THR A 260 -21.90 10.26 -36.52
N ILE A 261 -23.23 10.34 -36.46
CA ILE A 261 -24.13 9.26 -36.88
C ILE A 261 -23.91 8.94 -38.36
N GLY A 262 -23.65 7.66 -38.66
CA GLY A 262 -23.41 7.17 -40.02
C GLY A 262 -24.69 7.01 -40.83
N ALA A 263 -24.55 6.56 -42.09
CA ALA A 263 -25.67 6.35 -43.00
C ALA A 263 -26.70 5.32 -42.51
N ASN A 264 -26.30 4.40 -41.64
CA ASN A 264 -27.19 3.42 -41.01
C ASN A 264 -28.08 4.01 -39.89
N GLY A 265 -27.93 5.31 -39.59
CA GLY A 265 -28.74 6.01 -38.57
C GLY A 265 -28.38 5.66 -37.13
N VAL A 266 -27.23 5.02 -36.89
CA VAL A 266 -26.78 4.57 -35.56
C VAL A 266 -25.34 5.01 -35.29
N LEU A 267 -25.06 5.41 -34.05
CA LEU A 267 -23.70 5.62 -33.53
C LEU A 267 -23.56 4.94 -32.17
N ASN A 268 -22.51 4.14 -32.01
CA ASN A 268 -22.10 3.61 -30.71
C ASN A 268 -20.98 4.48 -30.17
N VAL A 269 -21.16 5.03 -28.97
CA VAL A 269 -20.21 5.93 -28.33
C VAL A 269 -19.70 5.32 -27.03
N ALA A 270 -18.46 5.64 -26.69
CA ALA A 270 -17.82 5.22 -25.44
C ALA A 270 -16.92 6.35 -24.94
N VAL A 271 -17.07 6.74 -23.68
CA VAL A 271 -16.18 7.70 -23.01
C VAL A 271 -15.70 7.13 -21.69
N THR A 272 -14.41 7.27 -21.42
CA THR A 272 -13.76 6.77 -20.22
C THR A 272 -13.20 7.92 -19.39
N ARG A 273 -13.36 7.83 -18.08
CA ARG A 273 -12.73 8.75 -17.12
C ARG A 273 -12.21 7.98 -15.92
N ASN A 274 -11.04 8.38 -15.45
CA ASN A 274 -10.49 7.97 -14.17
C ASN A 274 -10.57 9.16 -13.22
N GLY A 275 -10.80 8.92 -11.94
CA GLY A 275 -10.88 10.00 -10.97
C GLY A 275 -11.06 9.53 -9.53
N VAL A 276 -11.28 10.50 -8.66
CA VAL A 276 -11.60 10.34 -7.24
C VAL A 276 -12.84 11.18 -6.95
N LEU A 277 -13.75 10.64 -6.14
CA LEU A 277 -14.91 11.35 -5.60
C LEU A 277 -14.78 11.44 -4.08
N ASP A 278 -15.06 12.60 -3.51
CA ASP A 278 -15.17 12.79 -2.07
C ASP A 278 -16.54 12.35 -1.51
N THR A 279 -16.69 12.31 -0.18
CA THR A 279 -17.87 11.82 0.57
C THR A 279 -19.22 12.46 0.17
N ASN A 280 -19.21 13.61 -0.52
CA ASN A 280 -20.40 14.32 -0.98
C ASN A 280 -20.42 14.55 -2.50
N GLU A 281 -19.64 13.80 -3.26
CA GLU A 281 -19.57 13.94 -4.70
C GLU A 281 -20.16 12.73 -5.43
N VAL A 282 -20.80 13.02 -6.55
CA VAL A 282 -21.28 11.99 -7.48
C VAL A 282 -20.74 12.25 -8.87
N LEU A 283 -20.34 11.18 -9.55
CA LEU A 283 -20.01 11.22 -10.96
C LEU A 283 -21.31 11.15 -11.77
N ARG A 284 -21.46 12.02 -12.75
CA ARG A 284 -22.53 11.98 -13.75
C ARG A 284 -21.94 11.98 -15.15
N VAL A 285 -22.75 11.54 -16.10
CA VAL A 285 -22.45 11.68 -17.52
C VAL A 285 -23.63 12.35 -18.22
N GLU A 286 -23.31 13.28 -19.11
CA GLU A 286 -24.27 13.95 -19.96
C GLU A 286 -23.91 13.72 -21.42
N ILE A 287 -24.94 13.70 -22.25
CA ILE A 287 -24.85 13.50 -23.69
C ILE A 287 -25.60 14.61 -24.42
N LEU A 288 -25.07 15.05 -25.54
CA LEU A 288 -25.62 16.06 -26.42
C LEU A 288 -25.56 15.55 -27.87
N ALA A 289 -26.60 15.86 -28.63
CA ALA A 289 -26.59 15.74 -30.09
C ALA A 289 -26.88 17.12 -30.69
N ASP A 290 -26.22 17.48 -31.79
CA ASP A 290 -26.46 18.75 -32.47
C ASP A 290 -27.79 18.79 -33.25
N ARG A 291 -28.43 17.63 -33.44
CA ARG A 291 -29.77 17.43 -34.01
C ARG A 291 -30.60 16.48 -33.14
N ALA A 292 -31.89 16.39 -33.42
CA ALA A 292 -32.78 15.46 -32.72
C ALA A 292 -32.31 14.01 -32.88
N ALA A 293 -32.16 13.31 -31.76
CA ALA A 293 -31.71 11.93 -31.68
C ALA A 293 -32.30 11.24 -30.45
N SER A 294 -32.09 9.94 -30.32
CA SER A 294 -32.53 9.16 -29.15
C SER A 294 -31.44 8.19 -28.71
N VAL A 295 -31.27 8.05 -27.41
CA VAL A 295 -30.45 6.98 -26.83
C VAL A 295 -31.32 5.73 -26.73
N THR A 296 -30.87 4.65 -27.35
CA THR A 296 -31.60 3.37 -27.40
C THR A 296 -30.98 2.29 -26.53
N TRP A 297 -29.73 2.49 -26.12
CA TRP A 297 -29.02 1.57 -25.23
C TRP A 297 -27.96 2.32 -24.45
N ARG A 298 -27.69 1.89 -23.23
CA ARG A 298 -26.65 2.47 -22.36
C ARG A 298 -26.00 1.41 -21.49
N VAL A 299 -24.68 1.52 -21.32
CA VAL A 299 -23.88 0.60 -20.50
C VAL A 299 -22.93 1.41 -19.64
N LEU A 300 -22.80 1.03 -18.37
CA LEU A 300 -21.73 1.50 -17.49
C LEU A 300 -20.82 0.32 -17.17
N ARG A 301 -19.53 0.47 -17.44
CA ARG A 301 -18.49 -0.42 -16.93
C ARG A 301 -17.57 0.40 -16.03
N ALA A 302 -17.47 0.06 -14.75
CA ALA A 302 -16.59 0.77 -13.85
C ALA A 302 -15.87 -0.17 -12.89
N LEU A 303 -14.67 0.26 -12.51
CA LEU A 303 -13.92 -0.24 -11.37
C LEU A 303 -14.04 0.82 -10.27
N ARG A 304 -14.47 0.40 -9.08
CA ARG A 304 -14.63 1.28 -7.91
C ARG A 304 -13.78 0.76 -6.75
N TRP A 305 -12.86 1.59 -6.29
CA TRP A 305 -12.06 1.36 -5.09
C TRP A 305 -12.66 2.17 -3.94
N SER A 306 -13.19 1.48 -2.93
CA SER A 306 -13.70 2.14 -1.73
C SER A 306 -12.54 2.85 -1.01
N ALA A 307 -12.78 4.11 -0.61
CA ALA A 307 -11.85 4.88 0.20
C ALA A 307 -12.03 4.58 1.69
#